data_AF-A0A091BP47-F1
#
_entry.id   AF-A0A091BP47-F1
#
_cell.length_a   1.000
_cell.length_b   1.000
_cell.length_c   1.000
_cell.angle_alpha   90.00
_cell.angle_beta   90.00
_cell.angle_gamma   90.00
#
_symmetry.space_group_name_H-M   'P 1'
#
loop_
_entity.id
_entity.type
_entity.pdbx_description
1 polymer ?
#
loop_
_entity_poly.entity_id
_entity_poly.type
_entity_poly.pdbx_seq_one_letter_code
_entity_poly.pdbx_strand_id
1 'polypeptide(L)' 'MNKVKFFHHSIGSEMEKNINEFAEEHEIINVSYTSEPSSTGFYSVQAMVLYRSK' A
#
# COMPACT_ATOMS: atom_id res chain seq x y z
N MET A 1 -12.91 6.60 -13.41
CA MET A 1 -11.75 5.94 -14.07
C MET A 1 -10.90 5.28 -13.00
N ASN A 2 -10.45 4.05 -13.23
CA ASN A 2 -9.59 3.34 -12.26
C ASN A 2 -8.20 3.98 -12.24
N LYS A 3 -7.60 4.07 -11.06
CA LYS A 3 -6.26 4.61 -10.81
C LYS A 3 -5.46 3.64 -9.95
N VAL A 4 -4.13 3.76 -9.99
CA VAL A 4 -3.21 2.94 -9.20
C VAL A 4 -2.35 3.85 -8.33
N LYS A 5 -2.17 3.47 -7.07
CA LYS A 5 -1.23 4.12 -6.14
C LYS A 5 -0.31 3.08 -5.53
N PHE A 6 0.97 3.42 -5.45
CA PHE A 6 1.99 2.60 -4.80
C PHE A 6 2.30 3.17 -3.42
N PHE A 7 2.45 2.28 -2.45
CA PHE A 7 2.87 2.59 -1.09
C PHE A 7 4.13 1.80 -0.77
N HIS A 8 5.05 2.41 -0.03
CA HIS A 8 6.32 1.81 0.39
C HIS A 8 6.55 2.11 1.86
N HIS A 9 6.85 1.09 2.67
CA HIS A 9 7.18 1.26 4.08
C HIS A 9 8.10 0.15 4.57
N SER A 10 8.92 0.43 5.59
CA SER A 10 9.75 -0.60 6.25
C SER A 10 8.96 -1.46 7.27
N ILE A 11 7.71 -1.10 7.55
CA ILE A 11 6.89 -1.68 8.62
C ILE A 11 5.48 -1.91 8.09
N GLY A 12 4.98 -3.15 8.20
CA GLY A 12 3.67 -3.53 7.68
C GLY A 12 2.49 -2.81 8.34
N SER A 13 2.56 -2.53 9.64
CA SER A 13 1.48 -1.81 10.35
C SER A 13 1.35 -0.35 9.91
N GLU A 14 2.47 0.33 9.60
CA GLU A 14 2.44 1.69 9.05
C GLU A 14 1.90 1.70 7.62
N MET A 15 2.22 0.68 6.82
CA MET A 15 1.61 0.48 5.50
C MET A 15 0.09 0.36 5.58
N GLU A 16 -0.41 -0.49 6.48
CA GLU A 16 -1.84 -0.72 6.68
C GLU A 16 -2.56 0.57 7.07
N LYS A 17 -1.99 1.32 8.03
CA LYS A 17 -2.52 2.63 8.42
C LYS A 17 -2.64 3.59 7.24
N ASN A 18 -1.59 3.71 6.42
CA ASN A 18 -1.57 4.61 5.27
C ASN A 18 -2.61 4.23 4.20
N ILE A 19 -2.84 2.92 3.98
CA ILE A 19 -3.85 2.45 3.03
C ILE A 19 -5.27 2.70 3.58
N ASN A 20 -5.48 2.54 4.88
CA ASN A 20 -6.77 2.82 5.52
C ASN A 20 -7.12 4.30 5.47
N GLU A 21 -6.18 5.19 5.80
CA GLU A 21 -6.38 6.65 5.64
C GLU A 21 -6.68 7.01 4.17
N PHE A 22 -6.00 6.36 3.22
CA PHE A 22 -6.29 6.55 1.80
C PHE A 22 -7.69 6.06 1.38
N ALA A 23 -8.24 5.03 2.04
CA ALA A 23 -9.59 4.51 1.79
C ALA A 23 -10.72 5.44 2.31
N GLU A 24 -10.39 6.40 3.18
CA GLU A 24 -11.36 7.41 3.63
C GLU A 24 -11.80 8.31 2.48
N GLU A 25 -10.91 8.60 1.53
CA GLU A 25 -11.17 9.50 0.39
C GLU A 25 -11.42 8.75 -0.94
N HIS A 26 -11.10 7.45 -0.99
CA HIS A 26 -11.12 6.67 -2.22
C HIS A 26 -11.88 5.35 -2.09
N GLU A 27 -12.51 4.91 -3.16
CA GLU A 27 -13.08 3.56 -3.26
C GLU A 27 -11.95 2.58 -3.64
N ILE A 28 -11.59 1.69 -2.72
CA ILE A 28 -10.55 0.67 -2.95
C ILE A 28 -11.16 -0.53 -3.68
N ILE A 29 -10.55 -0.92 -4.79
CA ILE A 29 -10.97 -2.06 -5.61
C ILE A 29 -10.10 -3.30 -5.29
N ASN A 30 -8.79 -3.10 -5.19
CA ASN A 30 -7.84 -4.18 -4.90
C ASN A 30 -6.60 -3.63 -4.20
N VAL A 31 -6.04 -4.42 -3.28
CA VAL A 31 -4.74 -4.19 -2.66
C VAL A 31 -3.89 -5.43 -2.87
N SER A 32 -2.71 -5.26 -3.46
CA SER A 32 -1.69 -6.31 -3.61
C SER A 32 -0.46 -5.91 -2.82
N TYR A 33 0.13 -6.83 -2.06
CA TYR A 33 1.29 -6.58 -1.20
C TYR A 33 2.46 -7.48 -1.57
N THR A 34 3.67 -6.98 -1.38
CA THR A 34 4.91 -7.76 -1.42
C THR A 34 5.80 -7.35 -0.25
N SER A 35 6.56 -8.30 0.28
CA SER A 35 7.63 -8.04 1.24
C SER A 35 8.94 -8.53 0.66
N GLU A 36 9.89 -7.61 0.50
CA GLU A 36 11.23 -7.93 0.01
C GLU A 36 12.23 -7.79 1.17
N PRO A 37 12.97 -8.85 1.50
CA PRO A 37 14.09 -8.74 2.43
C PRO A 37 15.19 -7.88 1.78
N SER A 38 15.61 -6.82 2.46
CA SER A 38 16.79 -6.06 2.04
C SER A 38 18.05 -6.87 2.32
N SER A 39 19.11 -6.60 1.56
CA SER A 39 20.46 -7.15 1.78
C SER A 39 21.04 -6.81 3.17
N THR A 40 20.43 -5.88 3.91
CA THR A 40 20.80 -5.48 5.26
C THR A 40 19.89 -6.08 6.36
N GLY A 41 18.96 -6.98 6.00
CA GLY A 41 18.07 -7.66 6.95
C GLY A 41 16.83 -6.87 7.36
N PHE A 42 16.59 -5.71 6.74
CA PHE A 42 15.36 -4.93 6.92
C PHE A 42 14.30 -5.39 5.91
N TYR A 43 13.07 -5.59 6.34
CA TYR A 43 11.97 -5.89 5.43
C TYR A 43 11.43 -4.58 4.87
N SER A 44 11.38 -4.46 3.54
CA SER A 44 10.57 -3.43 2.90
C SER A 44 9.25 -4.04 2.47
N VAL A 45 8.15 -3.41 2.86
CA VAL A 45 6.79 -3.75 2.44
C VAL A 45 6.40 -2.77 1.36
N GLN A 46 5.91 -3.29 0.24
CA GLN A 46 5.32 -2.49 -0.82
C GLN A 46 3.89 -2.93 -1.06
N ALA A 47 3.02 -1.97 -1.35
CA ALA A 47 1.64 -2.25 -1.71
C ALA A 47 1.25 -1.48 -2.97
N MET A 48 0.51 -2.15 -3.85
CA MET A 48 -0.15 -1.55 -5.01
C MET A 48 -1.65 -1.54 -4.75
N VAL A 49 -2.26 -0.36 -4.84
CA VAL A 49 -3.67 -0.14 -4.57
C VAL A 49 -4.37 0.32 -5.84
N LEU A 50 -5.33 -0.46 -6.33
CA LEU A 50 -6.25 -0.10 -7.40
C LEU A 50 -7.47 0.58 -6.79
N TYR A 51 -7.80 1.79 -7.25
CA TYR A 51 -8.86 2.61 -6.63
C TYR A 51 -9.64 3.48 -7.63
N ARG A 52 -10.73 4.08 -7.16
CA ARG A 52 -11.47 5.17 -7.81
C ARG A 52 -11.59 6.36 -6.86
N SER A 53 -11.61 7.56 -7.43
CA SER A 53 -12.04 8.75 -6.67
C SER A 53 -13.52 8.60 -6.33
N LYS A 54 -13.90 8.93 -5.09
CA LYS A 54 -15.30 9.06 -4.70
C LYS A 54 -15.95 10.24 -5.43
#